data_AF-H2C7D5-F1
#
_entry.id   AF-H2C7D5-F1
#
_cell.length_a   1.000
_cell.length_b   1.000
_cell.length_c   1.000
_cell.angle_alpha   90.00
_cell.angle_beta   90.00
_cell.angle_gamma   90.00
#
_symmetry.space_group_name_H-M   'P 1'
#
loop_
_entity.id
_entity.type
_entity.pdbx_description
1 polymer ?
#
loop_
_entity_poly.entity_id
_entity_poly.type
_entity_poly.pdbx_seq_one_letter_code
_entity_poly.pdbx_strand_id
1 'polypeptide(L)'
;MNEGLAHRAQTQVLGLRREIQLPMVLSVSLAIVWFFVPAISYKSSVYSLDIMGFGFSVSFLNLRNVIYSALPLASLGYALVGGALPIVWRTKYSLYLSSLSFALSGSMMLTSLIYVERYMHYAGYSLLPSPTGYFFIYSPVEINVGPPTFLVFTLLGISLMNLWKGASWMGRRLTLFERTIRGLERGDLKGLLRFLKEINAPFTIREWGIETEGMEIRPEGSTDKINLLFPRGKTRIVIGKRMVIINHGHDIKVIDHKQLIKYLFNELGGKETKVLVEEYAE
;
A
#
# COMPACT_ATOMS: atom_id res chain seq x y z
N MET A 1 -9.08 0.19 -32.81
CA MET A 1 -8.26 -0.87 -32.18
C MET A 1 -6.91 -0.25 -31.84
N ASN A 2 -6.72 0.34 -30.64
CA ASN A 2 -5.40 0.63 -30.01
C ASN A 2 -5.43 1.49 -28.73
N GLU A 3 -6.58 1.96 -28.23
CA GLU A 3 -6.59 2.73 -26.98
C GLU A 3 -6.35 1.88 -25.71
N GLY A 4 -6.75 0.60 -25.74
CA GLY A 4 -6.54 -0.33 -24.61
C GLY A 4 -5.09 -0.79 -24.42
N LEU A 5 -4.24 -0.69 -25.45
CA LEU A 5 -2.82 -1.04 -25.37
C LEU A 5 -1.99 0.12 -24.80
N ALA A 6 -2.32 1.36 -25.14
CA ALA A 6 -1.69 2.55 -24.56
C ALA A 6 -1.95 2.66 -23.05
N HIS A 7 -3.17 2.33 -22.60
CA HIS A 7 -3.53 2.36 -21.18
C HIS A 7 -2.83 1.25 -20.35
N ARG A 8 -2.51 0.11 -20.98
CA ARG A 8 -1.70 -0.98 -20.40
C ARG A 8 -0.20 -0.67 -20.44
N ALA A 9 0.28 0.01 -21.47
CA ALA A 9 1.68 0.43 -21.59
C ALA A 9 2.03 1.55 -20.59
N GLN A 10 1.13 2.52 -20.36
CA GLN A 10 1.33 3.56 -19.34
C GLN A 10 1.34 3.01 -17.90
N THR A 11 0.64 1.91 -17.63
CA THR A 11 0.71 1.22 -16.32
C THR A 11 1.97 0.34 -16.18
N GLN A 12 2.72 0.15 -17.26
CA GLN A 12 3.88 -0.75 -17.32
C GLN A 12 5.23 -0.06 -17.11
N VAL A 13 5.29 1.27 -17.05
CA VAL A 13 6.57 2.01 -17.00
C VAL A 13 7.39 1.69 -15.75
N LEU A 14 6.79 1.12 -14.69
CA LEU A 14 7.53 0.67 -13.50
C LEU A 14 6.91 -0.53 -12.73
N GLY A 15 5.74 -1.05 -13.13
CA GLY A 15 5.05 -2.14 -12.39
C GLY A 15 4.70 -1.81 -10.92
N LEU A 16 4.82 -0.55 -10.52
CA LEU A 16 4.53 -0.04 -9.18
C LEU A 16 3.05 0.35 -9.08
N ARG A 17 2.39 -0.02 -7.98
CA ARG A 17 1.00 0.39 -7.70
C ARG A 17 0.89 1.92 -7.58
N ARG A 18 -0.25 2.50 -7.96
CA ARG A 18 -0.52 3.95 -7.84
C ARG A 18 -0.33 4.47 -6.41
N GLU A 19 -0.62 3.62 -5.43
CA GLU A 19 -0.42 3.86 -3.99
C GLU A 19 1.05 4.16 -3.63
N ILE A 20 2.00 3.69 -4.44
CA ILE A 20 3.45 3.87 -4.25
C ILE A 20 3.97 5.05 -5.07
N GLN A 21 3.46 5.20 -6.29
CA GLN A 21 3.84 6.27 -7.19
C GLN A 21 3.42 7.63 -6.66
N LEU A 22 2.24 7.73 -6.04
CA LEU A 22 1.69 8.99 -5.57
C LEU A 22 2.55 9.63 -4.46
N PRO A 23 2.89 8.95 -3.33
CA PRO A 23 3.77 9.53 -2.31
C PRO A 23 5.15 9.89 -2.86
N MET A 24 5.73 9.06 -3.73
CA MET A 24 7.03 9.34 -4.34
C MET A 24 7.00 10.63 -5.17
N VAL A 25 6.04 10.73 -6.10
CA VAL A 25 5.90 11.90 -6.98
C VAL A 25 5.65 13.15 -6.14
N LEU A 26 4.82 13.06 -5.11
CA LEU A 26 4.57 14.16 -4.19
C LEU A 26 5.81 14.55 -3.37
N SER A 27 6.60 13.59 -2.88
CA SER A 27 7.85 13.87 -2.16
C SER A 27 8.88 14.57 -3.03
N VAL A 28 9.04 14.13 -4.28
CA VAL A 28 9.96 14.77 -5.24
C VAL A 28 9.44 16.16 -5.62
N SER A 29 8.14 16.30 -5.86
CA SER A 29 7.50 17.59 -6.15
C SER A 29 7.67 18.56 -4.99
N LEU A 30 7.49 18.10 -3.75
CA LEU A 30 7.74 18.88 -2.54
C LEU A 30 9.19 19.38 -2.51
N ALA A 31 10.16 18.51 -2.75
CA ALA A 31 11.56 18.92 -2.78
C ALA A 31 11.80 20.04 -3.80
N ILE A 32 11.36 19.83 -5.04
CA ILE A 32 11.51 20.84 -6.10
C ILE A 32 10.81 22.15 -5.72
N VAL A 33 9.53 22.09 -5.33
CA VAL A 33 8.73 23.28 -5.04
C VAL A 33 9.30 24.05 -3.85
N TRP A 34 9.70 23.37 -2.78
CA TRP A 34 10.16 24.04 -1.55
C TRP A 34 11.54 24.70 -1.70
N PHE A 35 12.35 24.29 -2.68
CA PHE A 35 13.59 25.00 -3.01
C PHE A 35 13.32 26.40 -3.60
N PHE A 36 12.20 26.59 -4.30
CA PHE A 36 11.89 27.84 -5.01
C PHE A 36 10.75 28.64 -4.39
N VAL A 37 9.87 27.98 -3.64
CA VAL A 37 8.67 28.56 -3.03
C VAL A 37 8.75 28.38 -1.52
N PRO A 38 8.54 29.43 -0.72
CA PRO A 38 8.61 29.31 0.72
C PRO A 38 7.48 28.44 1.26
N ALA A 39 7.79 27.64 2.27
CA ALA A 39 6.75 26.95 3.04
C ALA A 39 5.90 27.97 3.77
N ILE A 40 6.53 28.94 4.43
CA ILE A 40 5.89 30.02 5.17
C ILE A 40 6.69 31.30 4.95
N SER A 41 5.98 32.41 4.81
CA SER A 41 6.54 33.74 4.59
C SER A 41 5.95 34.72 5.60
N TYR A 42 6.83 35.41 6.31
CA TYR A 42 6.53 36.55 7.14
C TYR A 42 6.80 37.80 6.31
N LYS A 43 5.78 38.58 5.95
CA LYS A 43 5.91 39.75 5.10
C LYS A 43 5.46 41.03 5.78
N SER A 44 6.23 42.10 5.58
CA SER A 44 5.93 43.46 5.96
C SER A 44 6.34 44.40 4.82
N SER A 45 6.04 45.70 4.94
CA SER A 45 6.39 46.69 3.92
C SER A 45 7.91 46.82 3.68
N VAL A 46 8.71 46.57 4.72
CA VAL A 46 10.17 46.78 4.71
C VAL A 46 10.96 45.49 4.97
N TYR A 47 10.29 44.43 5.44
CA TYR A 47 10.90 43.18 5.90
C TYR A 47 10.20 41.97 5.29
N SER A 48 10.96 40.96 4.87
CA SER A 48 10.41 39.63 4.62
C SER A 48 11.29 38.52 5.17
N LEU A 49 10.70 37.48 5.75
CA LEU A 49 11.38 36.26 6.15
C LEU A 49 10.67 35.06 5.51
N ASP A 50 11.40 34.32 4.70
CA ASP A 50 10.90 33.20 3.91
C ASP A 50 11.57 31.90 4.36
N ILE A 51 10.77 30.91 4.75
CA ILE A 51 11.25 29.57 5.12
C ILE A 51 11.35 28.72 3.85
N MET A 52 12.56 28.63 3.30
CA MET A 52 12.88 27.85 2.10
C MET A 52 13.39 26.46 2.47
N GLY A 53 13.43 25.54 1.50
CA GLY A 53 13.91 24.18 1.72
C GLY A 53 15.37 24.08 2.21
N PHE A 54 16.19 25.10 1.96
CA PHE A 54 17.60 25.15 2.36
C PHE A 54 17.85 25.97 3.65
N GLY A 55 16.84 26.66 4.17
CA GLY A 55 17.01 27.56 5.31
C GLY A 55 16.07 28.76 5.29
N PHE A 56 16.52 29.87 5.84
CA PHE A 56 15.75 31.10 5.97
C PHE A 56 16.31 32.17 5.03
N SER A 57 15.43 32.80 4.26
CA SER A 57 15.78 33.94 3.42
C SER A 57 15.18 35.19 4.06
N VAL A 58 16.04 36.08 4.56
CA VAL A 58 15.62 37.34 5.20
C VAL A 58 15.91 38.49 4.24
N SER A 59 14.91 39.30 3.93
CA SER A 59 15.02 40.49 3.10
C SER A 59 14.71 41.74 3.91
N PHE A 60 15.49 42.80 3.73
CA PHE A 60 15.25 44.11 4.32
C PHE A 60 15.64 45.21 3.36
N LEU A 61 14.73 46.14 3.07
CA LEU A 61 14.99 47.24 2.12
C LEU A 61 15.66 46.76 0.81
N ASN A 62 15.20 45.63 0.26
CA ASN A 62 15.74 44.95 -0.93
C ASN A 62 17.14 44.31 -0.79
N LEU A 63 17.74 44.28 0.41
CA LEU A 63 18.91 43.49 0.70
C LEU A 63 18.50 42.11 1.21
N ARG A 64 18.89 41.06 0.48
CA ARG A 64 18.55 39.67 0.79
C ARG A 64 19.74 38.92 1.39
N ASN A 65 19.54 38.35 2.57
CA ASN A 65 20.49 37.48 3.25
C ASN A 65 19.90 36.08 3.40
N VAL A 66 20.72 35.05 3.20
CA VAL A 66 20.31 33.64 3.36
C VAL A 66 21.04 33.05 4.57
N ILE A 67 20.27 32.49 5.49
CA ILE A 67 20.75 31.74 6.64
C ILE A 67 20.44 30.27 6.38
N TYR A 68 21.48 29.47 6.14
CA TYR A 68 21.33 28.02 6.00
C TYR A 68 20.92 27.41 7.33
N SER A 69 19.92 26.54 7.31
CA SER A 69 19.40 25.89 8.51
C SER A 69 19.27 24.39 8.29
N ALA A 70 19.72 23.63 9.27
CA ALA A 70 19.62 22.17 9.25
C ALA A 70 18.16 21.68 9.34
N LEU A 71 17.23 22.48 9.90
CA LEU A 71 15.86 22.02 10.13
C LEU A 71 15.05 21.87 8.82
N PRO A 72 14.96 22.87 7.92
CA PRO A 72 14.28 22.69 6.63
C PRO A 72 14.96 21.62 5.76
N LEU A 73 16.29 21.56 5.78
CA LEU A 73 17.06 20.54 5.06
C LEU A 73 16.74 19.13 5.57
N ALA A 74 16.69 18.94 6.89
CA ALA A 74 16.31 17.66 7.48
C ALA A 74 14.86 17.30 7.13
N SER A 75 13.95 18.27 7.16
CA SER A 75 12.55 18.05 6.76
C SER A 75 12.44 17.53 5.33
N LEU A 76 13.17 18.13 4.39
CA LEU A 76 13.27 17.65 3.00
C LEU A 76 13.88 16.26 2.90
N GLY A 77 14.98 16.02 3.60
CA GLY A 77 15.64 14.71 3.65
C GLY A 77 14.68 13.61 4.08
N TYR A 78 13.95 13.82 5.17
CA TYR A 78 12.95 12.86 5.66
C TYR A 78 11.78 12.68 4.70
N ALA A 79 11.30 13.72 4.02
CA ALA A 79 10.24 13.60 3.03
C ALA A 79 10.67 12.76 1.81
N LEU A 80 11.90 12.95 1.34
CA LEU A 80 12.47 12.18 0.23
C LEU A 80 12.70 10.72 0.62
N VAL A 81 13.27 10.47 1.80
CA VAL A 81 13.44 9.11 2.34
C VAL A 81 12.08 8.44 2.49
N GLY A 82 11.08 9.12 3.06
CA GLY A 82 9.71 8.62 3.18
C GLY A 82 9.11 8.20 1.84
N GLY A 83 9.28 9.01 0.80
CA GLY A 83 8.81 8.69 -0.56
C GLY A 83 9.57 7.56 -1.25
N ALA A 84 10.87 7.40 -0.95
CA ALA A 84 11.73 6.38 -1.56
C ALA A 84 11.64 5.00 -0.88
N LEU A 85 11.40 4.97 0.44
CA LEU A 85 11.37 3.75 1.26
C LEU A 85 10.47 2.64 0.69
N PRO A 86 9.24 2.92 0.24
CA PRO A 86 8.38 1.92 -0.39
C PRO A 86 8.95 1.24 -1.64
N ILE A 87 9.83 1.93 -2.37
CA ILE A 87 10.37 1.48 -3.65
C ILE A 87 11.57 0.57 -3.41
N VAL A 88 12.44 1.01 -2.50
CA VAL A 88 13.67 0.32 -2.13
C VAL A 88 13.35 -0.91 -1.27
N TRP A 89 12.42 -0.80 -0.32
CA TRP A 89 12.11 -1.87 0.63
C TRP A 89 10.64 -2.30 0.56
N ARG A 90 10.35 -3.30 -0.26
CA ARG A 90 8.97 -3.75 -0.56
C ARG A 90 8.34 -4.66 0.51
N THR A 91 8.44 -4.30 1.78
CA THR A 91 7.86 -5.05 2.92
C THR A 91 6.83 -4.21 3.67
N LYS A 92 5.96 -4.84 4.49
CA LYS A 92 4.99 -4.12 5.33
C LYS A 92 5.67 -3.06 6.22
N TYR A 93 6.88 -3.33 6.69
CA TYR A 93 7.67 -2.44 7.56
C TYR A 93 8.03 -1.10 6.90
N SER A 94 8.12 -1.05 5.57
CA SER A 94 8.40 0.21 4.87
C SER A 94 7.27 1.24 4.98
N LEU A 95 6.02 0.84 5.24
CA LEU A 95 4.92 1.79 5.51
C LEU A 95 5.08 2.47 6.85
N TYR A 96 5.41 1.69 7.87
CA TYR A 96 5.66 2.24 9.20
C TYR A 96 6.82 3.21 9.14
N LEU A 97 7.91 2.85 8.45
CA LEU A 97 9.08 3.69 8.32
C LEU A 97 8.84 4.91 7.41
N SER A 98 8.03 4.78 6.35
CA SER A 98 7.57 5.89 5.52
C SER A 98 6.72 6.88 6.33
N SER A 99 5.74 6.38 7.08
CA SER A 99 4.90 7.21 7.96
C SER A 99 5.72 7.92 9.02
N LEU A 100 6.67 7.22 9.65
CA LEU A 100 7.59 7.81 10.61
C LEU A 100 8.44 8.90 9.96
N SER A 101 8.95 8.65 8.75
CA SER A 101 9.74 9.63 7.99
C SER A 101 8.93 10.88 7.65
N PHE A 102 7.69 10.74 7.19
CA PHE A 102 6.82 11.89 6.93
C PHE A 102 6.43 12.63 8.22
N ALA A 103 6.23 11.92 9.33
CA ALA A 103 5.98 12.55 10.63
C ALA A 103 7.19 13.35 11.10
N LEU A 104 8.41 12.82 10.94
CA LEU A 104 9.65 13.54 11.22
C LEU A 104 9.82 14.74 10.29
N SER A 105 9.50 14.61 9.00
CA SER A 105 9.51 15.73 8.06
C SER A 105 8.59 16.87 8.52
N GLY A 106 7.34 16.56 8.87
CA GLY A 106 6.39 17.52 9.42
C GLY A 106 6.85 18.14 10.74
N SER A 107 7.41 17.33 11.63
CA SER A 107 7.97 17.78 12.91
C SER A 107 9.13 18.77 12.70
N MET A 108 10.06 18.49 11.78
CA MET A 108 11.18 19.40 11.47
C MET A 108 10.69 20.71 10.83
N MET A 109 9.64 20.66 10.00
CA MET A 109 9.03 21.87 9.44
C MET A 109 8.37 22.72 10.54
N LEU A 110 7.59 22.09 11.43
CA LEU A 110 7.01 22.76 12.61
C LEU A 110 8.07 23.32 13.55
N THR A 111 9.16 22.59 13.77
CA THR A 111 10.28 23.06 14.58
C THR A 111 10.97 24.26 13.95
N SER A 112 11.06 24.30 12.62
CA SER A 112 11.56 25.48 11.88
C SER A 112 10.68 26.71 12.13
N LEU A 113 9.37 26.53 12.23
CA LEU A 113 8.44 27.62 12.57
C LEU A 113 8.60 28.10 13.99
N ILE A 114 8.64 27.17 14.95
CA ILE A 114 8.86 27.51 16.36
C ILE A 114 10.19 28.25 16.51
N TYR A 115 11.21 27.86 15.76
CA TYR A 115 12.50 28.55 15.75
C TYR A 115 12.36 29.99 15.23
N VAL A 116 11.67 30.20 14.12
CA VAL A 116 11.43 31.54 13.56
C VAL A 116 10.62 32.41 14.54
N GLU A 117 9.51 31.90 15.07
CA GLU A 117 8.70 32.61 16.06
C GLU A 117 9.49 32.96 17.33
N ARG A 118 10.35 32.06 17.80
CA ARG A 118 11.03 32.27 19.08
C ARG A 118 12.28 33.14 18.97
N TYR A 119 13.04 33.00 17.89
CA TYR A 119 14.38 33.60 17.76
C TYR A 119 14.46 34.68 16.69
N MET A 120 13.59 34.63 15.67
CA MET A 120 13.57 35.62 14.60
C MET A 120 12.46 36.66 14.79
N HIS A 121 11.40 36.32 15.55
CA HIS A 121 10.27 37.20 15.87
C HIS A 121 9.98 37.26 17.38
N TYR A 122 10.84 37.91 18.16
CA TYR A 122 10.69 37.99 19.61
C TYR A 122 9.87 39.21 20.05
N ALA A 123 8.74 38.99 20.74
CA ALA A 123 7.92 40.05 21.36
C ALA A 123 7.51 41.20 20.41
N GLY A 124 7.24 40.88 19.15
CA GLY A 124 6.89 41.85 18.10
C GLY A 124 8.09 42.49 17.38
N TYR A 125 9.32 42.18 17.80
CA TYR A 125 10.54 42.59 17.11
C TYR A 125 11.03 41.48 16.18
N SER A 126 11.38 41.87 14.96
CA SER A 126 11.99 41.00 13.95
C SER A 126 13.50 41.15 13.98
N LEU A 127 14.22 40.03 13.92
CA LEU A 127 15.68 40.01 13.89
C LEU A 127 16.19 40.19 12.45
N LEU A 128 17.10 41.14 12.27
CA LEU A 128 17.78 41.36 11.02
C LEU A 128 19.24 40.89 11.07
N PRO A 129 19.63 39.90 10.24
CA PRO A 129 21.03 39.59 10.03
C PRO A 129 21.68 40.65 9.13
N SER A 130 22.82 41.16 9.57
CA SER A 130 23.70 42.05 8.80
C SER A 130 25.14 41.48 8.78
N PRO A 131 25.99 41.87 7.81
CA PRO A 131 27.39 41.43 7.80
C PRO A 131 28.16 41.75 9.08
N THR A 132 27.73 42.77 9.83
CA THR A 132 28.39 43.26 11.05
C THR A 132 27.72 42.81 12.35
N GLY A 133 26.64 42.03 12.30
CA GLY A 133 25.90 41.60 13.50
C GLY A 133 24.39 41.53 13.29
N TYR A 134 23.61 41.72 14.36
CA TYR A 134 22.15 41.60 14.33
C TYR A 134 21.50 42.84 14.93
N PHE A 135 20.37 43.26 14.39
CA PHE A 135 19.54 44.33 14.97
C PHE A 135 18.07 43.95 14.99
N PHE A 136 17.34 44.52 15.95
CA PHE A 136 15.91 44.28 16.15
C PHE A 136 15.09 45.43 15.55
N ILE A 137 14.09 45.09 14.76
CA ILE A 137 13.15 46.07 14.18
C ILE A 137 11.71 45.72 14.60
N TYR A 138 10.93 46.71 15.00
CA TYR A 138 9.51 46.52 15.16
C TYR A 138 8.83 46.75 13.81
N SER A 139 8.17 45.72 13.28
CA SER A 139 7.42 45.81 12.02
C SER A 139 6.23 44.88 12.11
N PRO A 140 4.99 45.33 11.80
CA PRO A 140 3.84 44.43 11.74
C PRO A 140 4.03 43.46 10.58
N VAL A 141 3.85 42.17 10.83
CA VAL A 141 4.16 41.10 9.88
C VAL A 141 2.92 40.27 9.60
N GLU A 142 2.66 40.02 8.33
CA GLU A 142 1.61 39.11 7.86
C GLU A 142 2.22 37.74 7.57
N ILE A 143 1.54 36.70 8.05
CA ILE A 143 1.99 35.31 7.87
C ILE A 143 1.25 34.71 6.67
N ASN A 144 2.02 34.25 5.70
CA ASN A 144 1.53 33.58 4.50
C ASN A 144 2.00 32.13 4.49
N VAL A 145 1.07 31.20 4.28
CA VAL A 145 1.35 29.76 4.18
C VAL A 145 1.41 29.35 2.72
N GLY A 146 2.55 28.79 2.32
CA GLY A 146 2.82 28.35 0.96
C GLY A 146 2.55 26.87 0.70
N PRO A 147 2.59 26.46 -0.59
CA PRO A 147 2.33 25.08 -1.03
C PRO A 147 3.13 23.97 -0.34
N PRO A 148 4.44 24.13 -0.02
CA PRO A 148 5.21 23.09 0.64
C PRO A 148 4.59 22.60 1.95
N THR A 149 4.01 23.52 2.73
CA THR A 149 3.34 23.21 3.99
C THR A 149 2.21 22.21 3.77
N PHE A 150 1.34 22.47 2.79
CA PHE A 150 0.22 21.59 2.45
C PHE A 150 0.70 20.23 1.91
N LEU A 151 1.77 20.22 1.11
CA LEU A 151 2.33 18.99 0.57
C LEU A 151 2.88 18.06 1.66
N VAL A 152 3.60 18.60 2.66
CA VAL A 152 4.10 17.82 3.81
C VAL A 152 2.95 17.16 4.58
N PHE A 153 1.90 17.92 4.91
CA PHE A 153 0.75 17.37 5.63
C PHE A 153 -0.07 16.39 4.78
N THR A 154 -0.16 16.61 3.47
CA THR A 154 -0.79 15.68 2.54
C THR A 154 -0.05 14.35 2.48
N LEU A 155 1.28 14.38 2.39
CA LEU A 155 2.14 13.19 2.42
C LEU A 155 1.96 12.40 3.72
N LEU A 156 1.97 13.10 4.87
CA LEU A 156 1.70 12.51 6.17
C LEU A 156 0.31 11.85 6.20
N GLY A 157 -0.72 12.56 5.74
CA GLY A 157 -2.09 12.06 5.66
C GLY A 157 -2.22 10.79 4.81
N ILE A 158 -1.65 10.79 3.60
CA ILE A 158 -1.65 9.63 2.71
C ILE A 158 -0.94 8.44 3.38
N SER A 159 0.20 8.67 4.03
CA SER A 159 0.96 7.61 4.68
C SER A 159 0.21 7.01 5.87
N LEU A 160 -0.45 7.84 6.68
CA LEU A 160 -1.31 7.40 7.78
C LEU A 160 -2.53 6.63 7.27
N MET A 161 -3.17 7.08 6.19
CA MET A 161 -4.28 6.36 5.56
C MET A 161 -3.85 4.99 5.04
N ASN A 162 -2.67 4.90 4.41
CA ASN A 162 -2.12 3.64 3.93
C ASN A 162 -1.81 2.68 5.08
N LEU A 163 -1.30 3.22 6.19
CA LEU A 163 -1.07 2.46 7.43
C LEU A 163 -2.39 1.93 8.01
N TRP A 164 -3.40 2.80 8.16
CA TRP A 164 -4.68 2.45 8.78
C TRP A 164 -5.46 1.40 7.97
N LYS A 165 -5.42 1.50 6.63
CA LYS A 165 -6.05 0.51 5.74
C LYS A 165 -5.31 -0.83 5.68
N GLY A 166 -4.21 -0.99 6.43
CA GLY A 166 -3.38 -2.19 6.39
C GLY A 166 -2.91 -2.50 4.97
N ALA A 167 -2.73 -1.47 4.14
CA ALA A 167 -2.36 -1.64 2.75
C ALA A 167 -1.04 -2.42 2.75
N SER A 168 -1.03 -3.63 2.20
CA SER A 168 0.22 -4.41 2.11
C SER A 168 0.72 -4.35 0.67
N TRP A 169 1.99 -4.01 0.52
CA TRP A 169 2.63 -3.84 -0.80
C TRP A 169 2.64 -5.12 -1.63
N MET A 170 2.57 -6.28 -0.98
CA MET A 170 2.20 -7.53 -1.63
C MET A 170 0.67 -7.58 -1.69
N GLY A 171 0.09 -7.65 -2.89
CA GLY A 171 -1.34 -7.90 -3.02
C GLY A 171 -1.74 -9.05 -2.09
N ARG A 172 -2.83 -8.87 -1.33
CA ARG A 172 -3.28 -9.79 -0.26
C ARG A 172 -2.86 -11.21 -0.61
N ARG A 173 -1.93 -11.79 0.17
CA ARG A 173 -1.42 -13.14 -0.06
C ARG A 173 -2.66 -14.02 0.05
N LEU A 174 -3.23 -14.38 -1.11
CA LEU A 174 -4.48 -15.14 -1.17
C LEU A 174 -4.29 -16.34 -0.26
N THR A 175 -5.22 -16.56 0.66
CA THR A 175 -5.20 -17.74 1.52
C THR A 175 -5.21 -19.00 0.65
N LEU A 176 -4.79 -20.14 1.17
CA LEU A 176 -4.85 -21.41 0.43
C LEU A 176 -6.25 -21.66 -0.14
N PHE A 177 -7.30 -21.34 0.62
CA PHE A 177 -8.69 -21.35 0.19
C PHE A 177 -8.93 -20.41 -1.00
N GLU A 178 -8.59 -19.12 -0.89
CA GLU A 178 -8.82 -18.15 -1.97
C GLU A 178 -8.03 -18.46 -3.25
N ARG A 179 -6.80 -19.00 -3.12
CA ARG A 179 -6.02 -19.48 -4.27
C ARG A 179 -6.68 -20.67 -4.94
N THR A 180 -7.21 -21.59 -4.14
CA THR A 180 -7.87 -22.80 -4.63
C THR A 180 -9.19 -22.46 -5.32
N ILE A 181 -10.02 -21.60 -4.73
CA ILE A 181 -11.28 -21.11 -5.35
C ILE A 181 -11.00 -20.44 -6.69
N ARG A 182 -10.05 -19.48 -6.73
CA ARG A 182 -9.69 -18.82 -8.00
C ARG A 182 -9.08 -19.77 -9.03
N GLY A 183 -8.34 -20.79 -8.59
CA GLY A 183 -7.84 -21.84 -9.47
C GLY A 183 -8.99 -22.62 -10.11
N LEU A 184 -9.95 -23.04 -9.28
CA LEU A 184 -11.13 -23.79 -9.69
C LEU A 184 -12.05 -23.00 -10.64
N GLU A 185 -12.31 -21.71 -10.36
CA GLU A 185 -13.07 -20.82 -11.25
C GLU A 185 -12.42 -20.69 -12.65
N ARG A 186 -11.09 -20.81 -12.72
CA ARG A 186 -10.31 -20.79 -13.97
C ARG A 186 -10.19 -22.17 -14.63
N GLY A 187 -10.70 -23.22 -13.99
CA GLY A 187 -10.56 -24.61 -14.45
C GLY A 187 -9.19 -25.23 -14.17
N ASP A 188 -8.37 -24.63 -13.31
CA ASP A 188 -7.05 -25.14 -12.95
C ASP A 188 -7.11 -26.00 -11.67
N LEU A 189 -6.93 -27.32 -11.84
CA LEU A 189 -6.90 -28.30 -10.76
C LEU A 189 -5.61 -28.26 -9.93
N LYS A 190 -4.56 -27.54 -10.37
CA LYS A 190 -3.30 -27.41 -9.60
C LYS A 190 -3.51 -26.76 -8.24
N GLY A 191 -4.44 -25.82 -8.14
CA GLY A 191 -4.82 -25.19 -6.86
C GLY A 191 -5.39 -26.21 -5.88
N LEU A 192 -6.25 -27.11 -6.37
CA LEU A 192 -6.87 -28.16 -5.58
C LEU A 192 -5.86 -29.23 -5.13
N LEU A 193 -4.92 -29.62 -5.99
CA LEU A 193 -3.86 -30.56 -5.62
C LEU A 193 -2.97 -30.00 -4.49
N ARG A 194 -2.64 -28.72 -4.56
CA ARG A 194 -1.87 -28.07 -3.50
C ARG A 194 -2.65 -28.04 -2.18
N PHE A 195 -3.95 -27.75 -2.24
CA PHE A 195 -4.84 -27.81 -1.08
C PHE A 195 -4.89 -29.21 -0.46
N LEU A 196 -5.12 -30.27 -1.27
CA LEU A 196 -5.17 -31.67 -0.80
C LEU A 196 -3.85 -32.11 -0.15
N LYS A 197 -2.71 -31.69 -0.73
CA LYS A 197 -1.38 -31.95 -0.17
C LYS A 197 -1.17 -31.24 1.17
N GLU A 198 -1.68 -30.02 1.32
CA GLU A 198 -1.52 -29.23 2.56
C GLU A 198 -2.39 -29.73 3.70
N ILE A 199 -3.58 -30.29 3.39
CA ILE A 199 -4.43 -30.97 4.38
C ILE A 199 -4.03 -32.43 4.64
N ASN A 200 -2.91 -32.87 4.05
CA ASN A 200 -2.38 -34.23 4.15
C ASN A 200 -3.39 -35.34 3.75
N ALA A 201 -4.29 -35.04 2.81
CA ALA A 201 -5.26 -36.02 2.30
C ALA A 201 -4.60 -36.93 1.26
N PRO A 202 -4.80 -38.25 1.31
CA PRO A 202 -4.30 -39.16 0.28
C PRO A 202 -5.04 -38.94 -1.04
N PHE A 203 -4.29 -38.68 -2.12
CA PHE A 203 -4.83 -38.48 -3.46
C PHE A 203 -4.00 -39.22 -4.52
N THR A 204 -4.67 -39.69 -5.57
CA THR A 204 -4.04 -40.29 -6.76
C THR A 204 -4.48 -39.53 -8.00
N ILE A 205 -3.53 -39.17 -8.85
CA ILE A 205 -3.81 -38.49 -10.14
C ILE A 205 -4.07 -39.55 -11.20
N ARG A 206 -5.21 -39.47 -11.88
CA ARG A 206 -5.57 -40.34 -13.02
C ARG A 206 -5.82 -39.48 -14.26
N GLU A 207 -5.83 -40.11 -15.43
CA GLU A 207 -6.03 -39.41 -16.72
C GLU A 207 -7.36 -38.64 -16.79
N TRP A 208 -8.38 -39.11 -16.06
CA TRP A 208 -9.72 -38.51 -16.03
C TRP A 208 -9.96 -37.55 -14.87
N GLY A 209 -9.02 -37.37 -13.93
CA GLY A 209 -9.21 -36.52 -12.76
C GLY A 209 -8.40 -36.92 -11.53
N ILE A 210 -8.86 -36.51 -10.35
CA ILE A 210 -8.22 -36.76 -9.05
C ILE A 210 -9.10 -37.73 -8.26
N GLU A 211 -8.51 -38.79 -7.71
CA GLU A 211 -9.19 -39.72 -6.81
C GLU A 211 -8.64 -39.54 -5.38
N THR A 212 -9.55 -39.36 -4.42
CA THR A 212 -9.28 -39.30 -2.98
C THR A 212 -10.15 -40.34 -2.28
N GLU A 213 -9.93 -40.65 -0.99
CA GLU A 213 -10.67 -41.67 -0.23
C GLU A 213 -12.18 -41.71 -0.53
N GLY A 214 -12.62 -42.68 -1.35
CA GLY A 214 -14.01 -42.84 -1.75
C GLY A 214 -14.60 -41.73 -2.64
N MET A 215 -13.80 -40.75 -3.10
CA MET A 215 -14.24 -39.62 -3.93
C MET A 215 -13.51 -39.53 -5.27
N GLU A 216 -14.25 -39.25 -6.33
CA GLU A 216 -13.70 -39.02 -7.68
C GLU A 216 -14.00 -37.59 -8.13
N ILE A 217 -12.96 -36.77 -8.32
CA ILE A 217 -13.05 -35.36 -8.70
C ILE A 217 -12.69 -35.21 -10.19
N ARG A 218 -13.63 -34.70 -11.00
CA ARG A 218 -13.45 -34.54 -12.45
C ARG A 218 -13.69 -33.11 -12.93
N PRO A 219 -12.90 -32.58 -13.87
CA PRO A 219 -13.19 -31.32 -14.54
C PRO A 219 -14.33 -31.50 -15.56
N GLU A 220 -15.19 -30.49 -15.68
CA GLU A 220 -16.26 -30.44 -16.69
C GLU A 220 -15.66 -30.48 -18.11
N GLY A 221 -15.96 -31.55 -18.86
CA GLY A 221 -15.47 -31.77 -20.23
C GLY A 221 -14.46 -32.93 -20.42
N SER A 222 -14.13 -33.71 -19.38
CA SER A 222 -13.36 -34.95 -19.56
C SER A 222 -14.21 -36.01 -20.31
N THR A 223 -14.01 -36.10 -21.63
CA THR A 223 -14.37 -37.11 -22.67
C THR A 223 -15.56 -38.09 -22.55
N ASP A 224 -16.14 -38.34 -21.40
CA ASP A 224 -17.40 -39.06 -21.29
C ASP A 224 -18.54 -38.04 -21.29
N LYS A 225 -19.38 -38.11 -22.34
CA LYS A 225 -20.75 -37.60 -22.27
C LYS A 225 -21.32 -38.04 -20.93
N ILE A 226 -21.89 -37.10 -20.19
CA ILE A 226 -22.46 -37.27 -18.84
C ILE A 226 -23.54 -38.36 -18.88
N ASN A 227 -23.13 -39.62 -18.88
CA ASN A 227 -23.98 -40.77 -18.64
C ASN A 227 -24.06 -40.87 -17.12
N LEU A 228 -25.12 -40.27 -16.57
CA LEU A 228 -25.47 -40.24 -15.14
C LEU A 228 -25.84 -41.63 -14.57
N LEU A 229 -25.29 -42.71 -15.12
CA LEU A 229 -25.49 -44.07 -14.60
C LEU A 229 -24.26 -44.42 -13.75
N PHE A 230 -24.41 -44.23 -12.44
CA PHE A 230 -23.34 -44.30 -11.46
C PHE A 230 -23.31 -45.65 -10.73
N PRO A 231 -22.17 -46.36 -10.67
CA PRO A 231 -22.03 -47.55 -9.83
C PRO A 231 -22.02 -47.19 -8.34
N ARG A 232 -22.64 -48.05 -7.52
CA ARG A 232 -22.75 -47.89 -6.06
C ARG A 232 -21.37 -47.85 -5.39
N GLY A 233 -21.16 -46.88 -4.48
CA GLY A 233 -20.08 -46.93 -3.47
C GLY A 233 -19.08 -45.78 -3.42
N LYS A 234 -19.07 -44.82 -4.38
CA LYS A 234 -18.15 -43.67 -4.38
C LYS A 234 -18.85 -42.33 -4.64
N THR A 235 -18.43 -41.27 -3.96
CA THR A 235 -18.92 -39.90 -4.18
C THR A 235 -18.24 -39.30 -5.40
N ARG A 236 -19.00 -38.89 -6.43
CA ARG A 236 -18.42 -38.20 -7.60
C ARG A 236 -18.63 -36.69 -7.48
N ILE A 237 -17.56 -35.93 -7.71
CA ILE A 237 -17.54 -34.46 -7.69
C ILE A 237 -17.16 -33.97 -9.08
N VAL A 238 -18.08 -33.28 -9.76
CA VAL A 238 -17.82 -32.66 -11.06
C VAL A 238 -17.64 -31.15 -10.86
N ILE A 239 -16.47 -30.64 -11.24
CA ILE A 239 -16.09 -29.24 -11.09
C ILE A 239 -16.29 -28.53 -12.42
N GLY A 240 -17.34 -27.72 -12.49
CA GLY A 240 -17.58 -26.79 -13.59
C GLY A 240 -17.00 -25.40 -13.31
N LYS A 241 -17.07 -24.53 -14.33
CA LYS A 241 -16.53 -23.15 -14.23
C LYS A 241 -17.28 -22.26 -13.23
N ARG A 242 -18.55 -22.57 -12.93
CA ARG A 242 -19.42 -21.75 -12.06
C ARG A 242 -20.15 -22.54 -10.97
N MET A 243 -20.10 -23.86 -11.02
CA MET A 243 -20.86 -24.72 -10.13
C MET A 243 -20.15 -26.06 -9.98
N VAL A 244 -20.36 -26.68 -8.82
CA VAL A 244 -19.86 -28.01 -8.50
C VAL A 244 -21.05 -28.92 -8.24
N ILE A 245 -21.04 -30.11 -8.84
CA ILE A 245 -22.06 -31.13 -8.64
C ILE A 245 -21.45 -32.24 -7.79
N ILE A 246 -22.00 -32.44 -6.60
CA ILE A 246 -21.68 -33.58 -5.73
C ILE A 246 -22.80 -34.60 -5.87
N ASN A 247 -22.45 -35.85 -6.17
CA ASN A 247 -23.39 -36.97 -6.13
C ASN A 247 -22.93 -38.02 -5.10
N HIS A 248 -23.75 -38.24 -4.08
CA HIS A 248 -23.56 -39.29 -3.09
C HIS A 248 -24.65 -40.36 -3.23
N GLY A 249 -24.45 -41.28 -4.19
CA GLY A 249 -25.39 -42.35 -4.50
C GLY A 249 -26.68 -41.86 -5.18
N HIS A 250 -27.61 -41.31 -4.38
CA HIS A 250 -28.94 -40.85 -4.82
C HIS A 250 -29.19 -39.35 -4.57
N ASP A 251 -28.32 -38.69 -3.81
CA ASP A 251 -28.45 -37.25 -3.50
C ASP A 251 -27.53 -36.43 -4.40
N ILE A 252 -28.12 -35.62 -5.28
CA ILE A 252 -27.42 -34.67 -6.14
C ILE A 252 -27.49 -33.29 -5.49
N LYS A 253 -26.33 -32.75 -5.11
CA LYS A 253 -26.22 -31.38 -4.56
C LYS A 253 -25.41 -30.52 -5.52
N VAL A 254 -26.01 -29.39 -5.92
CA VAL A 254 -25.32 -28.33 -6.66
C VAL A 254 -24.85 -27.30 -5.64
N ILE A 255 -23.54 -27.11 -5.57
CA ILE A 255 -22.90 -26.20 -4.62
C ILE A 255 -21.90 -25.28 -5.31
N ASP A 256 -21.59 -24.18 -4.66
CA ASP A 256 -20.56 -23.23 -5.10
C ASP A 256 -19.15 -23.73 -4.73
N HIS A 257 -18.10 -23.24 -5.40
CA HIS A 257 -16.71 -23.64 -5.15
C HIS A 257 -16.28 -23.41 -3.70
N LYS A 258 -16.80 -22.35 -3.05
CA LYS A 258 -16.54 -22.09 -1.63
C LYS A 258 -17.13 -23.17 -0.72
N GLN A 259 -18.30 -23.70 -1.05
CA GLN A 259 -18.94 -24.77 -0.31
C GLN A 259 -18.25 -26.12 -0.55
N LEU A 260 -17.73 -26.36 -1.77
CA LEU A 260 -16.94 -27.54 -2.09
C LEU A 260 -15.70 -27.64 -1.20
N ILE A 261 -14.92 -26.56 -1.06
CA ILE A 261 -13.69 -26.63 -0.27
C ILE A 261 -14.00 -26.85 1.22
N LYS A 262 -15.10 -26.27 1.74
CA LYS A 262 -15.57 -26.56 3.11
C LYS A 262 -15.98 -28.03 3.27
N TYR A 263 -16.67 -28.60 2.28
CA TYR A 263 -17.05 -30.01 2.31
C TYR A 263 -15.83 -30.93 2.30
N LEU A 264 -14.87 -30.70 1.39
CA LEU A 264 -13.62 -31.46 1.31
C LEU A 264 -12.80 -31.34 2.60
N PHE A 265 -12.74 -30.16 3.20
CA PHE A 265 -12.05 -29.97 4.48
C PHE A 265 -12.70 -30.72 5.63
N ASN A 266 -14.04 -30.79 5.67
CA ASN A 266 -14.75 -31.48 6.74
C ASN A 266 -14.68 -33.01 6.62
N GLU A 267 -14.68 -33.54 5.39
CA GLU A 267 -14.65 -34.98 5.11
C GLU A 267 -13.21 -35.55 5.13
N LEU A 268 -12.23 -34.81 4.61
CA LEU A 268 -10.84 -35.28 4.45
C LEU A 268 -9.86 -34.66 5.46
N GLY A 269 -10.25 -33.55 6.12
CA GLY A 269 -9.40 -32.89 7.10
C GLY A 269 -9.39 -33.65 8.42
N GLY A 270 -8.24 -34.22 8.78
CA GLY A 270 -8.00 -34.82 10.10
C GLY A 270 -8.18 -33.81 11.25
N LYS A 271 -8.33 -34.33 12.48
CA LYS A 271 -8.51 -33.50 13.70
C LYS A 271 -7.37 -32.48 13.92
N GLU A 272 -6.14 -32.78 13.50
CA GLU A 272 -4.97 -31.88 13.64
C GLU A 272 -4.99 -30.69 12.65
N THR A 273 -5.52 -30.88 11.44
CA THR A 273 -5.67 -29.82 10.43
C THR A 273 -6.77 -28.80 10.73
N LYS A 274 -7.72 -29.13 11.62
CA LYS A 274 -8.77 -28.20 12.06
C LYS A 274 -8.21 -27.03 12.88
N VAL A 275 -7.18 -27.26 13.69
CA VAL A 275 -6.56 -26.26 14.56
C VAL A 275 -5.73 -25.24 13.76
N LEU A 276 -5.00 -25.69 12.74
CA LEU A 276 -4.15 -24.84 11.90
C LEU A 276 -4.92 -23.91 10.96
N VAL A 277 -6.25 -24.03 10.84
CA VAL A 277 -7.05 -23.18 9.93
C VAL A 277 -7.83 -22.10 10.68
N GLU A 278 -8.22 -22.34 11.94
CA GLU A 278 -8.80 -21.29 12.80
C GLU A 278 -7.78 -20.16 13.05
N GLU A 279 -6.49 -20.49 13.18
CA GLU A 279 -5.41 -19.51 13.39
C GLU A 279 -5.09 -18.65 12.15
N TYR A 280 -5.58 -19.02 10.96
CA TYR A 280 -5.40 -18.26 9.71
C TYR A 280 -6.69 -17.59 9.21
N ALA A 281 -7.78 -17.71 9.97
CA ALA A 281 -9.10 -17.14 9.64
C ALA A 281 -9.43 -15.86 10.42
N GLU A 282 -8.59 -15.45 11.38
CA GLU A 282 -8.58 -14.11 12.01
C GLU A 282 -7.61 -13.16 11.27
#